data_AF-A0AA39G1G7-F1
#
_entry.id   AF-A0AA39G1G7-F1
#
_cell.length_a   1.000
_cell.length_b   1.000
_cell.length_c   1.000
_cell.angle_alpha   90.00
_cell.angle_beta   90.00
_cell.angle_gamma   90.00
#
_symmetry.space_group_name_H-M   'P 1'
#
loop_
_entity.id
_entity.type
_entity.pdbx_description
1 polymer ?
#
loop_
_entity_poly.entity_id
_entity_poly.type
_entity_poly.pdbx_seq_one_letter_code
_entity_poly.pdbx_strand_id
1 'polypeptide(L)'
;MTSNLTWCLIRNIFKKNTLSKRYIQLFGYNNSKHTDEGYVNSPQNLHHIDYQEVKSYKQFLNETKTGAETAVSTLMKTLHVSNENATEIVKKWPTFSILSPLTLVDIYKLCEILCRNKFMLSIPIVKLQKVTEYIIDEGGLLREHIIKDLIIYRYSLSRIEERIKLAKSVGISQIKPWIVRCPLEIIEKTGAEIRARNNILGSEKSLAKFISEELNCSIESADALLKQDPSIEKHNITTLKKLLQFYHQHGYKIEHIYRAPRALHCNIESIETKFDMWMKYSSEKPMLFALVSSNNVFYSKLELCKNKNCKE
;
A
#
# COMPACT_ATOMS: atom_id res chain seq x y z
N MET A 1 5.92 -12.65 28.41
CA MET A 1 6.20 -14.08 28.09
C MET A 1 5.89 -14.48 26.64
N THR A 2 5.19 -13.66 25.86
CA THR A 2 4.17 -14.15 24.90
C THR A 2 4.69 -14.51 23.51
N SER A 3 5.93 -14.13 23.23
CA SER A 3 6.77 -14.52 22.11
C SER A 3 8.14 -15.06 22.61
N ASN A 4 8.23 -15.53 23.86
CA ASN A 4 9.48 -16.02 24.50
C ASN A 4 10.18 -17.11 23.69
N LEU A 5 9.36 -17.77 22.92
CA LEU A 5 9.73 -18.69 21.90
C LEU A 5 8.89 -18.28 20.68
N THR A 6 9.08 -17.10 20.09
CA THR A 6 8.70 -16.84 18.69
C THR A 6 9.89 -17.10 17.79
N TRP A 7 11.13 -16.94 18.29
CA TRP A 7 12.33 -17.41 17.58
C TRP A 7 13.55 -18.04 18.30
N CYS A 8 13.42 -18.73 19.44
CA CYS A 8 13.95 -20.11 19.42
C CYS A 8 13.46 -20.98 18.22
N LEU A 9 12.99 -20.46 17.09
CA LEU A 9 11.84 -21.01 16.35
C LEU A 9 11.59 -20.40 14.98
N ILE A 10 12.65 -19.95 14.38
CA ILE A 10 13.07 -20.82 13.30
C ILE A 10 14.01 -21.89 13.82
N ARG A 11 15.04 -21.57 14.65
CA ARG A 11 16.12 -22.39 15.34
C ARG A 11 16.66 -23.67 14.71
N ASN A 12 16.12 -24.01 13.57
CA ASN A 12 16.05 -25.33 13.01
C ASN A 12 15.66 -25.25 11.55
N ILE A 13 14.95 -24.20 11.07
CA ILE A 13 14.69 -24.01 9.61
C ILE A 13 15.97 -24.08 8.78
N PHE A 14 17.15 -23.97 9.40
CA PHE A 14 18.42 -24.30 8.76
C PHE A 14 19.40 -25.14 9.57
N LYS A 15 19.00 -25.99 10.53
CA LYS A 15 19.99 -26.90 11.18
C LYS A 15 20.63 -27.92 10.22
N LYS A 16 20.14 -28.06 8.97
CA LYS A 16 20.68 -28.97 7.94
C LYS A 16 20.80 -28.40 6.50
N ASN A 17 20.51 -27.12 6.23
CA ASN A 17 20.42 -26.65 4.84
C ASN A 17 21.28 -25.42 4.53
N THR A 18 22.14 -25.56 3.50
CA THR A 18 23.02 -24.56 2.87
C THR A 18 22.30 -23.35 2.24
N LEU A 19 20.99 -23.23 2.41
CA LEU A 19 20.12 -22.30 1.67
C LEU A 19 19.75 -21.01 2.42
N SER A 20 20.20 -20.84 3.68
CA SER A 20 19.88 -19.65 4.49
C SER A 20 20.44 -18.34 3.91
N LYS A 21 21.53 -18.39 3.13
CA LYS A 21 22.10 -17.22 2.43
C LYS A 21 21.13 -16.62 1.39
N ARG A 22 20.28 -17.41 0.74
CA ARG A 22 19.32 -16.92 -0.27
C ARG A 22 18.11 -16.21 0.34
N TYR A 23 17.69 -16.60 1.53
CA TYR A 23 16.55 -15.96 2.20
C TYR A 23 16.84 -14.52 2.60
N ILE A 24 18.07 -14.25 3.04
CA ILE A 24 18.52 -12.89 3.38
C ILE A 24 18.65 -12.03 2.13
N GLN A 25 18.96 -12.60 0.95
CA GLN A 25 18.96 -11.83 -0.31
C GLN A 25 17.55 -11.46 -0.80
N LEU A 26 16.54 -12.28 -0.53
CA LEU A 26 15.15 -12.01 -0.96
C LEU A 26 14.43 -10.98 -0.07
N PHE A 27 14.74 -10.96 1.23
CA PHE A 27 14.09 -10.07 2.22
C PHE A 27 15.01 -8.99 2.81
N GLY A 28 16.30 -9.04 2.51
CA GLY A 28 17.28 -8.04 2.91
C GLY A 28 17.11 -6.75 2.14
N TYR A 29 17.05 -5.66 2.89
CA TYR A 29 17.02 -4.29 2.38
C TYR A 29 18.36 -3.98 1.71
N ASN A 30 18.49 -4.24 0.40
CA ASN A 30 19.64 -3.77 -0.36
C ASN A 30 19.48 -2.26 -0.60
N ASN A 31 20.08 -1.46 0.28
CA ASN A 31 20.54 -0.14 -0.08
C ASN A 31 21.76 -0.29 -1.00
N SER A 32 21.53 -0.36 -2.31
CA SER A 32 22.48 0.14 -3.29
C SER A 32 21.73 0.49 -4.56
N LYS A 33 21.53 1.79 -4.77
CA LYS A 33 21.19 2.34 -6.08
C LYS A 33 22.30 1.95 -7.06
N HIS A 34 21.95 1.23 -8.12
CA HIS A 34 22.63 1.37 -9.39
C HIS A 34 22.05 2.61 -10.08
N THR A 35 22.93 3.53 -10.46
CA THR A 35 22.82 4.25 -11.72
C THR A 35 24.23 4.30 -12.32
N ASP A 36 24.24 4.09 -13.62
CA ASP A 36 25.33 3.61 -14.46
C ASP A 36 26.33 4.68 -14.93
N GLU A 37 27.36 4.14 -15.57
CA GLU A 37 28.06 4.65 -16.76
C GLU A 37 29.28 5.58 -16.60
N GLY A 38 30.40 5.08 -17.10
CA GLY A 38 31.65 5.80 -17.31
C GLY A 38 32.81 4.87 -17.67
N TYR A 39 32.78 4.29 -18.86
CA TYR A 39 33.97 3.67 -19.47
C TYR A 39 35.08 4.72 -19.57
N VAL A 40 36.16 4.57 -18.80
CA VAL A 40 37.43 5.26 -19.06
C VAL A 40 38.61 4.30 -18.82
N ASN A 41 39.44 4.23 -19.85
CA ASN A 41 40.67 3.47 -20.04
C ASN A 41 41.52 3.21 -18.78
N SER A 42 41.95 1.95 -18.61
CA SER A 42 42.99 1.56 -17.65
C SER A 42 44.36 2.10 -18.06
N PRO A 43 45.06 2.86 -17.20
CA PRO A 43 46.49 3.06 -17.34
C PRO A 43 47.20 1.82 -16.79
N GLN A 44 48.01 1.21 -17.65
CA GLN A 44 49.02 0.24 -17.26
C GLN A 44 50.07 0.94 -16.39
N ASN A 45 49.89 0.91 -15.07
CA ASN A 45 50.97 1.16 -14.12
C ASN A 45 50.82 0.15 -12.98
N LEU A 46 51.56 -0.96 -13.10
CA LEU A 46 51.82 -1.90 -12.01
C LEU A 46 52.63 -1.15 -10.93
N HIS A 47 51.93 -0.48 -10.01
CA HIS A 47 52.48 -0.33 -8.68
C HIS A 47 52.42 -1.70 -8.02
N HIS A 48 53.58 -2.18 -7.60
CA HIS A 48 53.72 -3.36 -6.76
C HIS A 48 53.03 -3.06 -5.42
N ILE A 49 51.72 -3.32 -5.34
CA ILE A 49 50.98 -3.27 -4.09
C ILE A 49 51.54 -4.42 -3.25
N ASP A 50 52.08 -4.09 -2.09
CA ASP A 50 52.50 -5.07 -1.11
C ASP A 50 51.24 -5.74 -0.54
N TYR A 51 50.95 -6.95 -1.02
CA TYR A 51 49.76 -7.72 -0.62
C TYR A 51 49.86 -8.33 0.79
N GLN A 52 50.89 -7.98 1.57
CA GLN A 52 51.05 -8.53 2.92
C GLN A 52 50.02 -8.06 3.95
N GLU A 53 49.20 -7.05 3.64
CA GLU A 53 48.14 -6.55 4.56
C GLU A 53 46.70 -6.91 4.16
N VAL A 54 46.48 -7.77 3.15
CA VAL A 54 45.12 -8.22 2.85
C VAL A 54 44.74 -9.32 3.83
N LYS A 55 44.05 -8.93 4.90
CA LYS A 55 43.40 -9.85 5.84
C LYS A 55 42.66 -10.94 5.06
N SER A 56 42.98 -12.20 5.34
CA SER A 56 42.26 -13.30 4.68
C SER A 56 40.76 -13.19 4.97
N TYR A 57 39.90 -13.65 4.07
CA TYR A 57 38.45 -13.68 4.32
C TYR A 57 38.09 -14.39 5.64
N LYS A 58 38.90 -15.38 6.06
CA LYS A 58 38.81 -16.02 7.39
C LYS A 58 39.19 -15.09 8.54
N GLN A 59 40.20 -14.24 8.38
CA GLN A 59 40.59 -13.19 9.35
C GLN A 59 39.50 -12.13 9.47
N PHE A 60 38.95 -11.65 8.35
CA PHE A 60 37.81 -10.72 8.36
C PHE A 60 36.60 -11.33 9.10
N LEU A 61 36.24 -12.58 8.79
CA LEU A 61 35.16 -13.29 9.50
C LEU A 61 35.45 -13.48 10.99
N ASN A 62 36.70 -13.73 11.38
CA ASN A 62 37.11 -13.83 12.79
C ASN A 62 37.08 -12.48 13.52
N GLU A 63 37.36 -11.38 12.84
CA GLU A 63 37.29 -10.01 13.39
C GLU A 63 35.85 -9.48 13.45
N THR A 64 34.96 -9.94 12.56
CA THR A 64 33.53 -9.62 12.60
C THR A 64 32.72 -10.47 13.58
N LYS A 65 33.37 -11.35 14.37
CA LYS A 65 32.72 -12.08 15.46
C LYS A 65 32.25 -11.09 16.52
N THR A 66 30.96 -10.84 16.54
CA THR A 66 30.27 -10.13 17.61
C THR A 66 30.34 -10.99 18.87
N GLY A 67 31.22 -10.65 19.81
CA GLY A 67 31.28 -11.31 21.11
C GLY A 67 29.89 -11.45 21.74
N ALA A 68 29.70 -12.45 22.61
CA ALA A 68 28.40 -12.74 23.22
C ALA A 68 27.74 -11.49 23.81
N GLU A 69 28.53 -10.59 24.39
CA GLU A 69 28.09 -9.30 24.92
C GLU A 69 27.52 -8.36 23.85
N THR A 70 28.14 -8.29 22.67
CA THR A 70 27.65 -7.46 21.57
C THR A 70 26.36 -8.02 20.98
N ALA A 71 26.22 -9.35 20.91
CA ALA A 71 24.98 -10.01 20.51
C ALA A 71 23.86 -9.73 21.53
N VAL A 72 24.14 -9.86 22.84
CA VAL A 72 23.20 -9.52 23.92
C VAL A 72 22.79 -8.04 23.83
N SER A 73 23.76 -7.12 23.69
CA SER A 73 23.50 -5.68 23.57
C SER A 73 22.65 -5.34 22.34
N THR A 74 22.90 -6.00 21.20
CA THR A 74 22.12 -5.82 19.97
C THR A 74 20.68 -6.27 20.15
N LEU A 75 20.46 -7.44 20.77
CA LEU A 75 19.12 -7.97 21.06
C LEU A 75 18.36 -7.04 22.02
N MET A 76 19.04 -6.52 23.06
CA MET A 76 18.42 -5.58 24.00
C MET A 76 18.04 -4.25 23.33
N LYS A 77 18.99 -3.61 22.63
CA LYS A 77 18.80 -2.27 22.06
C LYS A 77 17.80 -2.27 20.91
N THR A 78 17.84 -3.28 20.05
CA THR A 78 17.09 -3.27 18.79
C THR A 78 15.73 -3.94 18.92
N LEU A 79 15.60 -4.88 19.85
CA LEU A 79 14.41 -5.73 19.98
C LEU A 79 13.70 -5.58 21.33
N HIS A 80 14.20 -4.68 22.19
CA HIS A 80 13.65 -4.37 23.51
C HIS A 80 13.46 -5.62 24.41
N VAL A 81 14.35 -6.60 24.27
CA VAL A 81 14.35 -7.83 25.09
C VAL A 81 15.13 -7.56 26.39
N SER A 82 14.69 -8.14 27.51
CA SER A 82 15.41 -7.99 28.80
C SER A 82 16.80 -8.64 28.76
N ASN A 83 17.73 -8.11 29.56
CA ASN A 83 19.12 -8.58 29.61
C ASN A 83 19.21 -10.09 29.95
N GLU A 84 18.43 -10.55 30.92
CA GLU A 84 18.37 -11.96 31.33
C GLU A 84 17.96 -12.87 30.17
N ASN A 85 16.92 -12.50 29.44
CA ASN A 85 16.43 -13.26 28.28
C ASN A 85 17.44 -13.23 27.12
N ALA A 86 18.04 -12.07 26.83
CA ALA A 86 19.05 -11.93 25.79
C ALA A 86 20.30 -12.78 26.10
N THR A 87 20.74 -12.77 27.36
CA THR A 87 21.88 -13.57 27.84
C THR A 87 21.59 -15.07 27.77
N GLU A 88 20.39 -15.51 28.17
CA GLU A 88 19.97 -16.91 28.04
C GLU A 88 19.93 -17.36 26.58
N ILE A 89 19.45 -16.51 25.66
CA ILE A 89 19.40 -16.80 24.22
C ILE A 89 20.81 -16.98 23.65
N VAL A 90 21.73 -16.07 23.94
CA VAL A 90 23.10 -16.12 23.40
C VAL A 90 23.88 -17.30 24.00
N LYS A 91 23.72 -17.59 25.30
CA LYS A 91 24.32 -18.78 25.94
C LYS A 91 23.82 -20.08 25.31
N LYS A 92 22.53 -20.17 25.04
CA LYS A 92 21.90 -21.37 24.46
C LYS A 92 22.27 -21.54 22.98
N TRP A 93 22.66 -20.46 22.27
CA TRP A 93 22.96 -20.46 20.82
C TRP A 93 24.18 -19.60 20.49
N PRO A 94 25.38 -20.18 20.58
CA PRO A 94 26.63 -19.47 20.29
C PRO A 94 26.71 -18.88 18.87
N THR A 95 25.90 -19.37 17.92
CA THR A 95 25.81 -18.82 16.56
C THR A 95 25.42 -17.34 16.55
N PHE A 96 24.63 -16.87 17.53
CA PHE A 96 24.28 -15.46 17.64
C PHE A 96 25.51 -14.57 17.91
N SER A 97 26.56 -15.13 18.53
CA SER A 97 27.85 -14.48 18.76
C SER A 97 28.78 -14.49 17.53
N ILE A 98 28.26 -14.90 16.38
CA ILE A 98 29.01 -14.93 15.11
C ILE A 98 28.26 -14.11 14.04
N LEU A 99 27.00 -13.74 14.30
CA LEU A 99 26.17 -13.01 13.37
C LEU A 99 26.31 -11.51 13.58
N SER A 100 26.49 -10.78 12.47
CA SER A 100 26.51 -9.32 12.50
C SER A 100 25.19 -8.77 13.11
N PRO A 101 25.23 -7.60 13.77
CA PRO A 101 24.03 -6.99 14.34
C PRO A 101 22.89 -6.82 13.33
N LEU A 102 23.20 -6.45 12.09
CA LEU A 102 22.22 -6.30 11.01
C LEU A 102 21.54 -7.64 10.69
N THR A 103 22.31 -8.72 10.58
CA THR A 103 21.77 -10.06 10.32
C THR A 103 20.86 -10.54 11.44
N LEU A 104 21.19 -10.23 12.69
CA LEU A 104 20.34 -10.56 13.85
C LEU A 104 18.99 -9.86 13.79
N VAL A 105 18.96 -8.60 13.35
CA VAL A 105 17.74 -7.81 13.20
C VAL A 105 16.86 -8.37 12.07
N ASP A 106 17.45 -8.70 10.92
CA ASP A 106 16.71 -9.25 9.78
C ASP A 106 16.14 -10.63 10.10
N ILE A 107 16.94 -11.46 10.77
CA ILE A 107 16.48 -12.73 11.34
C ILE A 107 15.27 -12.45 12.22
N TYR A 108 15.37 -11.55 13.20
CA TYR A 108 14.27 -11.20 14.10
C TYR A 108 13.00 -10.74 13.37
N LYS A 109 13.12 -9.88 12.36
CA LYS A 109 11.95 -9.42 11.60
C LYS A 109 11.28 -10.56 10.83
N LEU A 110 12.08 -11.40 10.18
CA LEU A 110 11.59 -12.63 9.55
C LEU A 110 10.88 -13.52 10.58
N CYS A 111 11.35 -13.49 11.84
CA CYS A 111 10.70 -14.21 12.92
C CYS A 111 9.28 -13.83 13.19
N GLU A 112 9.15 -12.54 13.40
CA GLU A 112 7.90 -11.93 13.76
C GLU A 112 6.86 -12.18 12.67
N ILE A 113 7.29 -12.02 11.42
CA ILE A 113 6.49 -12.30 10.22
C ILE A 113 6.01 -13.75 10.20
N LEU A 114 6.90 -14.72 10.40
CA LEU A 114 6.56 -16.15 10.29
C LEU A 114 5.71 -16.65 11.46
N CYS A 115 5.88 -16.11 12.67
CA CYS A 115 5.01 -16.48 13.78
C CYS A 115 3.59 -15.96 13.62
N ARG A 116 3.41 -14.81 12.96
CA ARG A 116 2.09 -14.32 12.54
C ARG A 116 1.53 -15.14 11.37
N ASN A 117 2.40 -15.75 10.56
CA ASN A 117 2.03 -16.47 9.34
C ASN A 117 2.54 -17.92 9.35
N LYS A 118 2.15 -18.71 10.36
CA LYS A 118 2.68 -20.07 10.59
C LYS A 118 2.60 -21.01 9.38
N PHE A 119 1.60 -20.83 8.51
CA PHE A 119 1.45 -21.62 7.29
C PHE A 119 2.64 -21.47 6.33
N MET A 120 3.38 -20.36 6.38
CA MET A 120 4.58 -20.16 5.55
C MET A 120 5.63 -21.24 5.82
N LEU A 121 5.64 -21.81 7.04
CA LEU A 121 6.57 -22.86 7.43
C LEU A 121 6.28 -24.21 6.77
N SER A 122 5.07 -24.42 6.24
CA SER A 122 4.70 -25.64 5.51
C SER A 122 4.87 -25.51 4.01
N ILE A 123 5.25 -24.33 3.50
CA ILE A 123 5.41 -24.11 2.06
C ILE A 123 6.84 -24.49 1.65
N PRO A 124 7.03 -25.32 0.61
CA PRO A 124 8.35 -25.65 0.10
C PRO A 124 9.12 -24.40 -0.33
N ILE A 125 10.41 -24.36 0.04
CA ILE A 125 11.30 -23.22 -0.24
C ILE A 125 11.37 -22.88 -1.73
N VAL A 126 11.37 -23.89 -2.59
CA VAL A 126 11.40 -23.75 -4.05
C VAL A 126 10.12 -23.09 -4.55
N LYS A 127 8.97 -23.38 -3.94
CA LYS A 127 7.71 -22.72 -4.28
C LYS A 127 7.73 -21.25 -3.85
N LEU A 128 8.20 -20.96 -2.63
CA LEU A 128 8.32 -19.58 -2.15
C LEU A 128 9.20 -18.76 -3.07
N GLN A 129 10.36 -19.29 -3.47
CA GLN A 129 11.27 -18.64 -4.41
C GLN A 129 10.59 -18.35 -5.76
N LYS A 130 10.05 -19.39 -6.42
CA LYS A 130 9.41 -19.24 -7.74
C LYS A 130 8.24 -18.25 -7.72
N VAL A 131 7.41 -18.29 -6.68
CA VAL A 131 6.29 -17.35 -6.53
C VAL A 131 6.81 -15.94 -6.30
N THR A 132 7.84 -15.76 -5.46
CA THR A 132 8.42 -14.44 -5.16
C THR A 132 9.01 -13.80 -6.42
N GLU A 133 9.82 -14.55 -7.16
CA GLU A 133 10.41 -14.12 -8.44
C GLU A 133 9.30 -13.68 -9.39
N TYR A 134 8.29 -14.54 -9.62
CA TYR A 134 7.19 -14.19 -10.53
C TYR A 134 6.41 -12.95 -10.09
N ILE A 135 6.00 -12.83 -8.81
CA ILE A 135 5.16 -11.69 -8.39
C ILE A 135 5.91 -10.36 -8.40
N ILE A 136 7.23 -10.37 -8.21
CA ILE A 136 8.06 -9.16 -8.26
C ILE A 136 8.37 -8.81 -9.73
N ASP A 137 8.96 -9.75 -10.46
CA ASP A 137 9.55 -9.48 -11.78
C ASP A 137 8.45 -9.37 -12.84
N GLU A 138 7.57 -10.37 -12.91
CA GLU A 138 6.47 -10.40 -13.89
C GLU A 138 5.22 -9.67 -13.37
N GLY A 139 4.94 -9.80 -12.07
CA GLY A 139 3.75 -9.23 -11.44
C GLY A 139 3.84 -7.73 -11.17
N GLY A 140 5.04 -7.19 -10.98
CA GLY A 140 5.26 -5.81 -10.58
C GLY A 140 4.72 -5.49 -9.18
N LEU A 141 4.53 -6.49 -8.32
CA LEU A 141 4.08 -6.26 -6.94
C LEU A 141 5.20 -5.63 -6.12
N LEU A 142 4.86 -4.54 -5.44
CA LEU A 142 5.77 -3.91 -4.48
C LEU A 142 6.02 -4.82 -3.27
N ARG A 143 7.27 -4.87 -2.81
CA ARG A 143 7.72 -5.71 -1.68
C ARG A 143 6.94 -5.42 -0.41
N GLU A 144 6.61 -4.16 -0.17
CA GLU A 144 5.85 -3.70 1.00
C GLU A 144 4.42 -4.27 1.00
N HIS A 145 3.82 -4.46 -0.18
CA HIS A 145 2.51 -5.09 -0.29
C HIS A 145 2.59 -6.59 -0.04
N ILE A 146 3.63 -7.26 -0.54
CA ILE A 146 3.84 -8.70 -0.34
C ILE A 146 4.02 -9.02 1.15
N ILE A 147 4.87 -8.27 1.86
CA ILE A 147 5.12 -8.49 3.30
C ILE A 147 3.84 -8.36 4.13
N LYS A 148 2.94 -7.46 3.72
CA LYS A 148 1.65 -7.23 4.41
C LYS A 148 0.60 -8.31 4.12
N ASP A 149 0.74 -9.07 3.02
CA ASP A 149 -0.24 -10.07 2.60
C ASP A 149 0.46 -11.34 2.08
N LEU A 150 1.08 -12.08 3.01
CA LEU A 150 1.75 -13.34 2.73
C LEU A 150 0.79 -14.47 2.34
N ILE A 151 -0.51 -14.28 2.47
CA ILE A 151 -1.52 -15.28 2.08
C ILE A 151 -1.40 -15.60 0.59
N ILE A 152 -0.84 -14.68 -0.22
CA ILE A 152 -0.52 -14.92 -1.64
C ILE A 152 0.27 -16.22 -1.88
N TYR A 153 1.14 -16.64 -0.95
CA TYR A 153 1.93 -17.86 -1.09
C TYR A 153 1.12 -19.17 -0.92
N ARG A 154 -0.12 -19.09 -0.44
CA ARG A 154 -1.01 -20.26 -0.38
C ARG A 154 -1.43 -20.74 -1.76
N TYR A 155 -1.53 -19.83 -2.73
CA TYR A 155 -1.98 -20.15 -4.07
C TYR A 155 -0.89 -20.85 -4.89
N SER A 156 -1.30 -21.58 -5.93
CA SER A 156 -0.36 -22.15 -6.90
C SER A 156 0.21 -21.05 -7.81
N LEU A 157 1.41 -21.28 -8.34
CA LEU A 157 2.02 -20.34 -9.27
C LEU A 157 1.10 -20.09 -10.48
N SER A 158 0.59 -21.15 -11.12
CA SER A 158 -0.36 -21.06 -12.24
C SER A 158 -1.57 -20.16 -11.94
N ARG A 159 -2.18 -20.27 -10.75
CA ARG A 159 -3.31 -19.40 -10.36
C ARG A 159 -2.89 -17.94 -10.19
N ILE A 160 -1.70 -17.69 -9.67
CA ILE A 160 -1.15 -16.34 -9.55
C ILE A 160 -0.92 -15.75 -10.95
N GLU A 161 -0.31 -16.52 -11.84
CA GLU A 161 -0.04 -16.12 -13.22
C GLU A 161 -1.31 -15.74 -13.96
N GLU A 162 -2.31 -16.61 -13.96
CA GLU A 162 -3.60 -16.40 -14.61
C GLU A 162 -4.27 -15.11 -14.13
N ARG A 163 -4.31 -14.90 -12.81
CA ARG A 163 -4.98 -13.73 -12.23
C ARG A 163 -4.24 -12.43 -12.48
N ILE A 164 -2.91 -12.46 -12.48
CA ILE A 164 -2.10 -11.28 -12.82
C ILE A 164 -2.27 -10.93 -14.30
N LYS A 165 -2.26 -11.93 -15.19
CA LYS A 165 -2.50 -11.73 -16.63
C LYS A 165 -3.89 -11.14 -16.88
N LEU A 166 -4.93 -11.68 -16.21
CA LEU A 166 -6.28 -11.15 -16.29
C LEU A 166 -6.38 -9.71 -15.78
N ALA A 167 -5.77 -9.40 -14.63
CA ALA A 167 -5.78 -8.05 -14.08
C ALA A 167 -5.14 -7.03 -15.03
N LYS A 168 -4.00 -7.41 -15.65
CA LYS A 168 -3.34 -6.57 -16.66
C LYS A 168 -4.21 -6.40 -17.91
N SER A 169 -4.85 -7.46 -18.40
CA SER A 169 -5.68 -7.39 -19.62
C SER A 169 -6.90 -6.48 -19.45
N VAL A 170 -7.43 -6.34 -18.23
CA VAL A 170 -8.53 -5.41 -17.94
C VAL A 170 -8.06 -4.00 -17.56
N GLY A 171 -6.75 -3.71 -17.65
CA GLY A 171 -6.17 -2.38 -17.47
C GLY A 171 -5.77 -2.02 -16.04
N ILE A 172 -5.70 -2.99 -15.11
CA ILE A 172 -5.18 -2.74 -13.76
C ILE A 172 -3.65 -2.64 -13.84
N SER A 173 -3.13 -1.42 -13.69
CA SER A 173 -1.69 -1.14 -13.79
C SER A 173 -0.93 -1.54 -12.53
N GLN A 174 -1.45 -1.20 -11.35
CA GLN A 174 -0.80 -1.50 -10.07
C GLN A 174 -1.38 -2.77 -9.45
N ILE A 175 -0.69 -3.89 -9.66
CA ILE A 175 -1.08 -5.17 -9.08
C ILE A 175 -0.84 -5.17 -7.57
N LYS A 176 -1.83 -5.65 -6.82
CA LYS A 176 -1.79 -5.80 -5.36
C LYS A 176 -2.18 -7.24 -4.97
N PRO A 177 -1.73 -7.74 -3.81
CA PRO A 177 -1.98 -9.13 -3.39
C PRO A 177 -3.46 -9.56 -3.39
N TRP A 178 -4.39 -8.65 -3.12
CA TRP A 178 -5.83 -8.96 -3.13
C TRP A 178 -6.33 -9.47 -4.50
N ILE A 179 -5.67 -9.08 -5.61
CA ILE A 179 -6.01 -9.53 -6.97
C ILE A 179 -5.97 -11.06 -7.06
N VAL A 180 -4.98 -11.68 -6.41
CA VAL A 180 -4.81 -13.14 -6.42
C VAL A 180 -5.91 -13.84 -5.60
N ARG A 181 -6.43 -13.18 -4.56
CA ARG A 181 -7.32 -13.77 -3.56
C ARG A 181 -8.80 -13.59 -3.88
N CYS A 182 -9.17 -12.49 -4.53
CA CYS A 182 -10.56 -12.12 -4.72
C CYS A 182 -11.31 -13.10 -5.64
N PRO A 183 -12.65 -13.05 -5.68
CA PRO A 183 -13.44 -13.63 -6.78
C PRO A 183 -13.08 -13.00 -8.14
N LEU A 184 -13.32 -13.68 -9.26
CA LEU A 184 -12.95 -13.15 -10.59
C LEU A 184 -13.80 -11.94 -10.99
N GLU A 185 -15.06 -11.94 -10.56
CA GLU A 185 -16.06 -10.89 -10.78
C GLU A 185 -15.58 -9.54 -10.22
N ILE A 186 -14.75 -9.56 -9.17
CA ILE A 186 -14.17 -8.34 -8.60
C ILE A 186 -13.11 -7.74 -9.53
N ILE A 187 -12.30 -8.57 -10.20
CA ILE A 187 -11.31 -8.10 -11.18
C ILE A 187 -12.04 -7.49 -12.38
N GLU A 188 -13.07 -8.18 -12.88
CA GLU A 188 -13.89 -7.71 -14.00
C GLU A 188 -14.59 -6.39 -13.70
N LYS A 189 -15.22 -6.29 -12.52
CA LYS A 189 -15.84 -5.06 -12.03
C LYS A 189 -14.83 -3.91 -11.96
N THR A 190 -13.66 -4.15 -11.37
CA THR A 190 -12.59 -3.14 -11.29
C THR A 190 -12.16 -2.69 -12.69
N GLY A 191 -12.01 -3.62 -13.63
CA GLY A 191 -11.71 -3.32 -15.02
C GLY A 191 -12.80 -2.50 -15.70
N ALA A 192 -14.08 -2.81 -15.44
CA ALA A 192 -15.21 -2.04 -15.96
C ALA A 192 -15.22 -0.60 -15.40
N GLU A 193 -14.89 -0.41 -14.12
CA GLU A 193 -14.75 0.90 -13.49
C GLU A 193 -13.60 1.71 -14.10
N ILE A 194 -12.45 1.09 -14.37
CA ILE A 194 -11.31 1.72 -15.05
C ILE A 194 -11.69 2.15 -16.47
N ARG A 195 -12.37 1.28 -17.23
CA ARG A 195 -12.84 1.60 -18.59
C ARG A 195 -13.83 2.75 -18.56
N ALA A 196 -14.83 2.71 -17.66
CA ALA A 196 -15.78 3.80 -17.49
C ALA A 196 -15.07 5.12 -17.16
N ARG A 197 -14.06 5.08 -16.29
CA ARG A 197 -13.24 6.25 -15.95
C ARG A 197 -12.49 6.80 -17.16
N ASN A 198 -11.80 5.95 -17.90
CA ASN A 198 -11.05 6.39 -19.07
C ASN A 198 -11.96 6.93 -20.17
N ASN A 199 -13.14 6.34 -20.36
CA ASN A 199 -14.13 6.82 -21.34
C ASN A 199 -14.68 8.20 -20.96
N ILE A 200 -14.90 8.47 -19.67
CA ILE A 200 -15.42 9.75 -19.19
C ILE A 200 -14.32 10.83 -19.17
N LEU A 201 -13.11 10.51 -18.71
CA LEU A 201 -12.01 11.49 -18.60
C LEU A 201 -11.26 11.71 -19.92
N GLY A 202 -11.51 10.89 -20.94
CA GLY A 202 -10.85 11.00 -22.24
C GLY A 202 -9.35 10.71 -22.22
N SER A 203 -8.66 11.17 -23.27
CA SER A 203 -7.22 10.94 -23.49
C SER A 203 -6.33 11.62 -22.46
N GLU A 204 -6.71 12.81 -22.00
CA GLU A 204 -5.94 13.61 -21.03
C GLU A 204 -6.06 13.09 -19.60
N LYS A 205 -7.05 12.22 -19.31
CA LYS A 205 -7.31 11.63 -17.99
C LYS A 205 -7.44 12.67 -16.85
N SER A 206 -7.77 13.92 -17.18
CA SER A 206 -7.80 15.03 -16.24
C SER A 206 -9.15 15.14 -15.57
N LEU A 207 -9.19 14.86 -14.26
CA LEU A 207 -10.41 15.02 -13.47
C LEU A 207 -10.80 16.49 -13.30
N ALA A 208 -9.82 17.40 -13.21
CA ALA A 208 -10.07 18.84 -13.11
C ALA A 208 -10.77 19.37 -14.37
N LYS A 209 -10.31 18.95 -15.55
CA LYS A 209 -10.94 19.31 -16.83
C LYS A 209 -12.38 18.78 -16.91
N PHE A 210 -12.59 17.53 -16.52
CA PHE A 210 -13.93 16.94 -16.47
C PHE A 210 -14.89 17.72 -15.55
N ILE A 211 -14.45 18.09 -14.33
CA ILE A 211 -15.26 18.91 -13.41
C ILE A 211 -15.52 20.31 -13.98
N SER A 212 -14.51 20.91 -14.60
CA SER A 212 -14.60 22.22 -15.26
C SER A 212 -15.67 22.24 -16.34
N GLU A 213 -15.71 21.22 -17.19
CA GLU A 213 -16.70 21.06 -18.26
C GLU A 213 -18.11 20.81 -17.70
N GLU A 214 -18.28 19.86 -16.77
CA GLU A 214 -19.61 19.50 -16.24
C GLU A 214 -20.26 20.62 -15.39
N LEU A 215 -19.46 21.50 -14.75
CA LEU A 215 -19.97 22.63 -13.97
C LEU A 215 -19.87 23.99 -14.68
N ASN A 216 -19.32 24.03 -15.90
CA ASN A 216 -19.00 25.24 -16.65
C ASN A 216 -18.21 26.28 -15.81
N CYS A 217 -17.05 25.84 -15.29
CA CYS A 217 -16.16 26.68 -14.48
C CYS A 217 -14.71 26.60 -14.98
N SER A 218 -13.82 27.43 -14.43
CA SER A 218 -12.40 27.42 -14.81
C SER A 218 -11.67 26.17 -14.30
N ILE A 219 -10.67 25.68 -15.05
CA ILE A 219 -9.87 24.50 -14.69
C ILE A 219 -9.15 24.75 -13.36
N GLU A 220 -8.70 25.98 -13.10
CA GLU A 220 -8.06 26.39 -11.86
C GLU A 220 -8.99 26.23 -10.65
N SER A 221 -10.28 26.53 -10.81
CA SER A 221 -11.26 26.37 -9.73
C SER A 221 -11.55 24.89 -9.45
N ALA A 222 -11.64 24.07 -10.51
CA ALA A 222 -11.79 22.63 -10.37
C ALA A 222 -10.55 21.99 -9.72
N ASP A 223 -9.35 22.42 -10.09
CA ASP A 223 -8.10 21.97 -9.49
C ASP A 223 -7.98 22.40 -8.02
N ALA A 224 -8.40 23.62 -7.69
CA ALA A 224 -8.47 24.08 -6.30
C ALA A 224 -9.41 23.21 -5.45
N LEU A 225 -10.56 22.79 -6.00
CA LEU A 225 -11.49 21.88 -5.32
C LEU A 225 -10.85 20.51 -5.07
N LEU A 226 -10.13 19.95 -6.05
CA LEU A 226 -9.43 18.66 -5.90
C LEU A 226 -8.29 18.75 -4.88
N LYS A 227 -7.58 19.88 -4.82
CA LYS A 227 -6.56 20.14 -3.78
C LYS A 227 -7.18 20.24 -2.39
N GLN A 228 -8.37 20.84 -2.27
CA GLN A 228 -9.09 20.94 -1.00
C GLN A 228 -9.59 19.55 -0.53
N ASP A 229 -10.07 18.72 -1.45
CA ASP A 229 -10.51 17.36 -1.14
C ASP A 229 -9.96 16.32 -2.14
N PRO A 230 -8.73 15.81 -1.90
CA PRO A 230 -8.09 14.83 -2.76
C PRO A 230 -8.82 13.48 -2.81
N SER A 231 -9.77 13.24 -1.90
CA SER A 231 -10.51 11.98 -1.88
C SER A 231 -11.49 11.86 -3.07
N ILE A 232 -11.87 12.99 -3.69
CA ILE A 232 -12.71 13.04 -4.89
C ILE A 232 -12.07 12.24 -6.04
N GLU A 233 -10.73 12.24 -6.14
CA GLU A 233 -10.02 11.51 -7.20
C GLU A 233 -10.31 10.02 -7.20
N LYS A 234 -10.52 9.45 -6.00
CA LYS A 234 -10.77 8.02 -5.80
C LYS A 234 -12.23 7.65 -5.93
N HIS A 235 -13.12 8.63 -6.05
CA HIS A 235 -14.56 8.39 -6.15
C HIS A 235 -14.92 7.72 -7.49
N ASN A 236 -16.04 6.99 -7.50
CA ASN A 236 -16.55 6.39 -8.71
C ASN A 236 -16.95 7.50 -9.70
N ILE A 237 -16.33 7.49 -10.88
CA ILE A 237 -16.48 8.57 -11.86
C ILE A 237 -17.91 8.68 -12.40
N THR A 238 -18.65 7.57 -12.50
CA THR A 238 -20.03 7.55 -12.99
C THR A 238 -20.97 8.16 -11.96
N THR A 239 -20.77 7.85 -10.67
CA THR A 239 -21.51 8.49 -9.57
C THR A 239 -21.19 9.97 -9.50
N LEU A 240 -19.91 10.34 -9.60
CA LEU A 240 -19.48 11.72 -9.60
C LEU A 240 -20.11 12.51 -10.76
N LYS A 241 -20.13 11.94 -11.98
CA LYS A 241 -20.80 12.53 -13.13
C LYS A 241 -22.26 12.85 -12.86
N LYS A 242 -23.02 11.89 -12.32
CA LYS A 242 -24.44 12.09 -11.98
C LYS A 242 -24.63 13.22 -10.97
N LEU A 243 -23.80 13.28 -9.93
CA LEU A 243 -23.84 14.35 -8.93
C LEU A 243 -23.56 15.72 -9.55
N LEU A 244 -22.50 15.85 -10.36
CA LEU A 244 -22.15 17.11 -11.01
C LEU A 244 -23.25 17.58 -11.96
N GLN A 245 -23.82 16.67 -12.76
CA GLN A 245 -24.93 16.97 -13.65
C GLN A 245 -26.18 17.42 -12.89
N PHE A 246 -26.52 16.72 -11.81
CA PHE A 246 -27.62 17.12 -10.92
C PHE A 246 -27.39 18.53 -10.37
N TYR A 247 -26.17 18.82 -9.87
CA TYR A 247 -25.85 20.12 -9.32
C TYR A 247 -25.92 21.23 -10.39
N HIS A 248 -25.38 20.98 -11.57
CA HIS A 248 -25.44 21.93 -12.68
C HIS A 248 -26.87 22.22 -13.12
N GLN A 249 -27.70 21.18 -13.31
CA GLN A 249 -29.10 21.29 -13.70
C GLN A 249 -29.94 22.11 -12.72
N HIS A 250 -29.68 22.00 -11.42
CA HIS A 250 -30.36 22.76 -10.37
C HIS A 250 -29.69 24.11 -10.06
N GLY A 251 -28.77 24.56 -10.91
CA GLY A 251 -28.14 25.87 -10.84
C GLY A 251 -27.15 26.03 -9.68
N TYR A 252 -26.56 24.94 -9.20
CA TYR A 252 -25.42 24.99 -8.29
C TYR A 252 -24.13 25.20 -9.08
N LYS A 253 -23.38 26.20 -8.65
CA LYS A 253 -22.06 26.54 -9.18
C LYS A 253 -20.94 25.98 -8.32
N ILE A 254 -19.71 25.98 -8.83
CA ILE A 254 -18.53 25.46 -8.12
C ILE A 254 -18.31 26.10 -6.75
N GLU A 255 -18.65 27.37 -6.55
CA GLU A 255 -18.46 28.05 -5.25
C GLU A 255 -19.38 27.47 -4.16
N HIS A 256 -20.55 26.93 -4.56
CA HIS A 256 -21.44 26.23 -3.63
C HIS A 256 -20.86 24.88 -3.21
N ILE A 257 -20.25 24.17 -4.16
CA ILE A 257 -19.60 22.87 -3.92
C ILE A 257 -18.34 23.06 -3.08
N TYR A 258 -17.56 24.12 -3.34
CA TYR A 258 -16.36 24.46 -2.57
C TYR A 258 -16.66 24.68 -1.07
N ARG A 259 -17.83 25.26 -0.76
CA ARG A 259 -18.31 25.42 0.62
C ARG A 259 -18.79 24.13 1.26
N ALA A 260 -19.12 23.10 0.47
CA ALA A 260 -19.57 21.81 0.95
C ALA A 260 -19.03 20.65 0.08
N PRO A 261 -17.70 20.37 0.06
CA PRO A 261 -17.10 19.37 -0.83
C PRO A 261 -17.67 17.97 -0.63
N ARG A 262 -18.15 17.68 0.59
CA ARG A 262 -18.88 16.45 0.94
C ARG A 262 -20.05 16.12 0.00
N ALA A 263 -20.62 17.13 -0.68
CA ALA A 263 -21.63 16.95 -1.71
C ALA A 263 -21.23 15.92 -2.78
N LEU A 264 -19.96 15.89 -3.15
CA LEU A 264 -19.43 14.98 -4.18
C LEU A 264 -19.26 13.53 -3.69
N HIS A 265 -19.51 13.27 -2.40
CA HIS A 265 -19.42 11.94 -1.80
C HIS A 265 -20.79 11.37 -1.39
N CYS A 266 -21.86 12.15 -1.56
CA CYS A 266 -23.20 11.73 -1.18
C CYS A 266 -23.79 10.72 -2.19
N ASN A 267 -24.73 9.90 -1.73
CA ASN A 267 -25.58 9.15 -2.66
C ASN A 267 -26.51 10.14 -3.38
N ILE A 268 -26.49 10.12 -4.71
CA ILE A 268 -27.36 10.94 -5.57
C ILE A 268 -28.84 10.78 -5.22
N GLU A 269 -29.33 9.56 -5.00
CA GLU A 269 -30.74 9.28 -4.70
C GLU A 269 -31.19 9.98 -3.41
N SER A 270 -30.30 10.02 -2.41
CA SER A 270 -30.56 10.71 -1.16
C SER A 270 -30.60 12.23 -1.34
N ILE A 271 -29.79 12.77 -2.25
CA ILE A 271 -29.76 14.21 -2.55
C ILE A 271 -31.01 14.60 -3.33
N GLU A 272 -31.38 13.84 -4.36
CA GLU A 272 -32.61 14.03 -5.14
C GLU A 272 -33.84 13.99 -4.23
N THR A 273 -33.98 12.97 -3.38
CA THR A 273 -35.10 12.85 -2.44
C THR A 273 -35.20 14.08 -1.53
N LYS A 274 -34.08 14.53 -0.96
CA LYS A 274 -34.06 15.72 -0.09
C LYS A 274 -34.37 17.00 -0.85
N PHE A 275 -33.88 17.12 -2.09
CA PHE A 275 -34.15 18.26 -2.94
C PHE A 275 -35.64 18.35 -3.28
N ASP A 276 -36.25 17.25 -3.73
CA ASP A 276 -37.68 17.18 -4.04
C ASP A 276 -38.54 17.49 -2.82
N MET A 277 -38.16 16.96 -1.65
CA MET A 277 -38.83 17.28 -0.40
C MET A 277 -38.75 18.77 -0.07
N TRP A 278 -37.61 19.42 -0.32
CA TRP A 278 -37.45 20.85 -0.08
C TRP A 278 -38.32 21.68 -1.03
N MET A 279 -38.26 21.36 -2.33
CA MET A 279 -39.01 22.09 -3.36
C MET A 279 -40.53 21.96 -3.22
N LYS A 280 -41.03 20.91 -2.55
CA LYS A 280 -42.46 20.80 -2.19
C LYS A 280 -42.95 21.89 -1.22
N TYR A 281 -42.07 22.43 -0.40
CA TYR A 281 -42.42 23.41 0.65
C TYR A 281 -41.82 24.79 0.43
N SER A 282 -40.93 24.94 -0.55
CA SER A 282 -40.26 26.20 -0.85
C SER A 282 -40.05 26.38 -2.35
N SER A 283 -40.29 27.60 -2.82
CA SER A 283 -39.96 28.03 -4.18
C SER A 283 -38.46 28.31 -4.33
N GLU A 284 -37.73 28.50 -3.22
CA GLU A 284 -36.29 28.73 -3.22
C GLU A 284 -35.49 27.43 -3.11
N LYS A 285 -34.46 27.32 -3.96
CA LYS A 285 -33.56 26.16 -3.95
C LYS A 285 -32.83 26.02 -2.60
N PRO A 286 -32.67 24.79 -2.08
CA PRO A 286 -31.96 24.55 -0.84
C PRO A 286 -30.48 24.92 -0.94
N MET A 287 -29.89 25.39 0.15
CA MET A 287 -28.43 25.44 0.25
C MET A 287 -27.84 24.03 0.20
N LEU A 288 -26.75 23.85 -0.53
CA LEU A 288 -26.11 22.53 -0.71
C LEU A 288 -25.73 21.89 0.63
N PHE A 289 -25.28 22.70 1.60
CA PHE A 289 -24.99 22.26 2.96
C PHE A 289 -26.19 21.63 3.68
N ALA A 290 -27.42 22.05 3.38
CA ALA A 290 -28.62 21.43 3.95
C ALA A 290 -28.85 20.02 3.37
N LEU A 291 -28.70 19.85 2.05
CA LEU A 291 -28.91 18.55 1.39
C LEU A 291 -27.90 17.50 1.85
N VAL A 292 -26.64 17.89 2.04
CA VAL A 292 -25.55 16.97 2.44
C VAL A 292 -25.50 16.69 3.94
N SER A 293 -26.36 17.35 4.71
CA SER A 293 -26.43 17.16 6.16
C SER A 293 -27.12 15.85 6.53
N SER A 294 -26.97 15.42 7.79
CA SER A 294 -27.69 14.26 8.31
C SER A 294 -29.20 14.48 8.24
N ASN A 295 -29.98 13.39 8.20
CA ASN A 295 -31.44 13.49 8.07
C ASN A 295 -32.07 14.35 9.16
N ASN A 296 -31.64 14.20 10.42
CA ASN A 296 -32.14 15.02 11.53
C ASN A 296 -31.92 16.52 11.29
N VAL A 297 -30.72 16.91 10.86
CA VAL A 297 -30.38 18.31 10.58
C VAL A 297 -31.15 18.83 9.37
N PHE A 298 -31.30 18.00 8.34
CA PHE A 298 -32.09 18.33 7.16
C PHE A 298 -33.56 18.60 7.53
N TYR A 299 -34.20 17.70 8.28
CA TYR A 299 -35.60 17.85 8.67
C TYR A 299 -35.82 19.07 9.57
N SER A 300 -34.94 19.34 10.54
CA SER A 300 -35.05 20.55 11.36
C SER A 300 -34.99 21.83 10.51
N LYS A 301 -34.13 21.88 9.48
CA LYS A 301 -34.06 23.01 8.55
C LYS A 301 -35.29 23.10 7.64
N LEU A 302 -35.83 21.96 7.21
CA LEU A 302 -37.04 21.90 6.41
C LEU A 302 -38.26 22.43 7.19
N GLU A 303 -38.39 22.08 8.48
CA GLU A 303 -39.46 22.61 9.34
C GLU A 303 -39.36 24.13 9.54
N LEU A 304 -38.15 24.66 9.70
CA LEU A 304 -37.95 26.12 9.72
C LEU A 304 -38.35 26.78 8.40
N CYS A 305 -38.10 26.11 7.27
CA CYS A 305 -38.52 26.58 5.96
C CYS A 305 -40.04 26.61 5.81
N LYS A 306 -40.72 25.53 6.22
CA LYS A 306 -42.20 25.45 6.22
C LYS A 306 -42.82 26.59 7.05
N ASN A 307 -42.29 26.82 8.24
CA ASN A 307 -42.82 27.84 9.16
C ASN A 307 -42.62 29.28 8.67
N LYS A 308 -41.66 29.53 7.78
CA LYS A 308 -41.47 30.84 7.14
C LYS A 308 -42.48 31.06 6.00
N ASN A 309 -42.73 30.03 5.20
CA ASN A 309 -43.62 30.13 4.04
C ASN A 309 -45.13 30.07 4.40
N CYS A 310 -45.50 29.63 5.60
CA CYS A 310 -46.88 29.72 6.11
C CYS A 310 -47.24 31.08 6.74
N LYS A 311 -46.31 32.04 6.79
CA LYS A 311 -46.49 33.37 7.43
C LYS A 311 -46.61 34.52 6.42
N GLU A 312 -46.63 34.22 5.12
CA GLU A 312 -46.95 35.14 4.02
C GLU A 312 -48.35 34.81 3.49
#